data_AF-A0A084WU11-F1
#
_entry.id   AF-A0A084WU11-F1
#
_cell.length_a   1.000
_cell.length_b   1.000
_cell.length_c   1.000
_cell.angle_alpha   90.00
_cell.angle_beta   90.00
_cell.angle_gamma   90.00
#
_symmetry.space_group_name_H-M   'P 1'
#
loop_
_entity.id
_entity.type
_entity.pdbx_description
1 polymer ?
#
loop_
_entity_poly.entity_id
_entity_poly.type
_entity_poly.pdbx_seq_one_letter_code
_entity_poly.pdbx_strand_id
1 'polypeptide(L)'
;MYPTQDRHPRKANYFAVNVTKTRRVEFCCEGYQEQRTDNGTSAECLPICRGGCIHGVCQAPNICSCESGFAGKHCLQRCKNGTWGVNCRNRCHCQNYAHCDTKTGHCRCTDGWMGK
;
A
#
# COMPACT_ATOMS: atom_id res chain seq x y z
N MET A 1 -45.83 8.59 71.98
CA MET A 1 -44.41 8.43 71.60
C MET A 1 -44.33 7.27 70.63
N TYR A 2 -44.00 7.51 69.36
CA TYR A 2 -43.83 6.45 68.35
C TYR A 2 -42.39 5.94 68.39
N PRO A 3 -42.13 4.61 68.27
CA PRO A 3 -40.77 4.11 68.28
C PRO A 3 -40.06 4.47 66.96
N THR A 4 -38.86 5.03 67.07
CA THR A 4 -38.00 5.32 65.93
C THR A 4 -37.46 4.02 65.34
N GLN A 5 -37.87 3.68 64.12
CA GLN A 5 -37.27 2.58 63.37
C GLN A 5 -35.88 3.00 62.87
N ASP A 6 -34.84 2.53 63.56
CA ASP A 6 -33.44 2.72 63.19
C ASP A 6 -33.14 2.05 61.85
N ARG A 7 -33.08 2.86 60.78
CA ARG A 7 -32.60 2.42 59.46
C ARG A 7 -31.09 2.18 59.52
N HIS A 8 -30.70 0.95 59.85
CA HIS A 8 -29.32 0.52 59.69
C HIS A 8 -28.94 0.53 58.19
N PRO A 9 -27.79 1.10 57.80
CA PRO A 9 -27.34 1.06 56.42
C PRO A 9 -27.05 -0.40 56.05
N ARG A 10 -27.70 -0.90 54.99
CA ARG A 10 -27.39 -2.23 54.46
C ARG A 10 -25.94 -2.23 53.98
N LYS A 11 -25.07 -2.95 54.70
CA LYS A 11 -23.68 -3.17 54.26
C LYS A 11 -23.74 -3.92 52.93
N ALA A 12 -23.22 -3.31 51.89
CA ALA A 12 -23.07 -3.97 50.60
C ALA A 12 -22.01 -5.07 50.74
N ASN A 13 -22.41 -6.32 50.57
CA ASN A 13 -21.48 -7.44 50.46
C ASN A 13 -20.95 -7.45 49.02
N TYR A 14 -19.69 -7.07 48.87
CA TYR A 14 -18.95 -7.22 47.63
C TYR A 14 -18.38 -8.63 47.56
N PHE A 15 -18.59 -9.30 46.43
CA PHE A 15 -17.99 -10.59 46.14
C PHE A 15 -17.05 -10.42 44.95
N ALA A 16 -15.82 -10.90 45.11
CA ALA A 16 -14.85 -10.88 44.03
C ALA A 16 -15.24 -11.93 42.99
N VAL A 17 -15.38 -11.51 41.74
CA VAL A 17 -15.59 -12.41 40.60
C VAL A 17 -14.45 -12.24 39.61
N ASN A 18 -14.01 -13.36 39.04
CA ASN A 18 -13.05 -13.35 37.95
C ASN A 18 -13.80 -13.08 36.64
N VAL A 19 -13.48 -11.95 36.01
CA VAL A 19 -14.09 -11.57 34.73
C VAL A 19 -13.00 -11.59 33.66
N THR A 20 -13.23 -12.36 32.60
CA THR A 20 -12.34 -12.37 31.44
C THR A 20 -12.60 -11.10 30.60
N LYS A 21 -11.59 -10.25 30.44
CA LYS A 21 -11.67 -9.05 29.60
C LYS A 21 -10.99 -9.33 28.26
N THR A 22 -11.69 -9.10 27.16
CA THR A 22 -11.13 -9.21 25.79
C THR A 22 -10.86 -7.83 25.22
N ARG A 23 -9.69 -7.63 24.61
CA ARG A 23 -9.35 -6.43 23.82
C ARG A 23 -9.23 -6.83 22.35
N ARG A 24 -9.92 -6.14 21.43
CA ARG A 24 -9.63 -6.28 20.00
C ARG A 24 -8.24 -5.72 19.74
N VAL A 25 -7.36 -6.54 19.21
CA VAL A 25 -6.03 -6.14 18.78
C VAL A 25 -6.05 -6.14 17.26
N GLU A 26 -5.65 -5.03 16.67
CA GLU A 26 -5.46 -4.89 15.23
C GLU A 26 -3.98 -5.18 14.95
N PHE A 27 -3.71 -6.11 14.04
CA PHE A 27 -2.36 -6.49 13.63
C PHE A 27 -2.33 -6.59 12.11
N CYS A 28 -1.15 -6.34 11.53
CA CYS A 28 -1.00 -6.46 10.09
C CYS A 28 -1.10 -7.91 9.62
N CYS A 29 -1.83 -8.11 8.53
CA CYS A 29 -1.89 -9.39 7.83
C CYS A 29 -0.49 -9.84 7.36
N GLU A 30 -0.36 -11.13 7.06
CA GLU A 30 0.89 -11.67 6.53
C GLU A 30 1.35 -10.90 5.27
N GLY A 31 2.63 -10.53 5.26
CA GLY A 31 3.21 -9.76 4.17
C GLY A 31 3.01 -8.25 4.26
N TYR A 32 2.40 -7.74 5.33
CA TYR A 32 2.32 -6.31 5.65
C TYR A 32 3.10 -6.02 6.94
N GLN A 33 3.69 -4.83 7.03
CA GLN A 33 4.41 -4.35 8.20
C GLN A 33 3.76 -3.09 8.74
N GLU A 34 3.74 -2.94 10.07
CA GLU A 34 3.31 -1.71 10.72
C GLU A 34 4.34 -0.61 10.47
N GLN A 35 3.91 0.44 9.76
CA GLN A 35 4.68 1.67 9.63
C GLN A 35 3.96 2.78 10.39
N ARG A 36 4.69 3.47 11.26
CA ARG A 36 4.14 4.63 11.98
C ARG A 36 4.23 5.86 11.10
N THR A 37 3.10 6.35 10.63
CA THR A 37 3.02 7.42 9.63
C THR A 37 2.86 8.80 10.25
N ASP A 38 2.42 8.91 11.51
CA ASP A 38 2.13 10.21 12.14
C ASP A 38 2.83 10.39 13.51
N ASN A 39 4.17 10.46 13.53
CA ASN A 39 4.93 10.72 14.77
C ASN A 39 4.58 9.76 15.94
N GLY A 40 4.06 8.57 15.62
CA GLY A 40 3.78 7.50 16.57
C GLY A 40 2.31 7.17 16.88
N THR A 41 1.32 7.90 16.37
CA THR A 41 -0.10 7.71 16.77
C THR A 41 -0.91 6.73 15.92
N SER A 42 -0.53 6.51 14.66
CA SER A 42 -1.19 5.59 13.73
C SER A 42 -0.22 4.48 13.30
N ALA A 43 -0.70 3.23 13.27
CA ALA A 43 0.00 2.10 12.69
C ALA A 43 -0.71 1.74 11.38
N GLU A 44 -0.07 2.03 10.25
CA GLU A 44 -0.57 1.62 8.94
C GLU A 44 0.10 0.33 8.50
N CYS A 45 -0.68 -0.61 7.99
CA CYS A 45 -0.16 -1.84 7.43
C CYS A 45 0.26 -1.62 5.98
N LEU A 46 1.57 -1.49 5.75
CA LEU A 46 2.14 -1.33 4.42
C LEU A 46 2.69 -2.64 3.87
N PRO A 47 2.51 -2.93 2.57
CA PRO A 47 2.92 -4.20 1.99
C PRO A 47 4.45 -4.33 1.94
N ILE A 48 4.94 -5.52 2.22
CA ILE A 48 6.35 -5.88 2.16
C ILE A 48 6.66 -6.42 0.76
N CYS A 49 7.56 -5.76 0.04
CA CYS A 49 8.14 -6.26 -1.20
C CYS A 49 9.61 -6.65 -0.97
N ARG A 50 9.89 -7.95 -0.85
CA ARG A 50 11.26 -8.44 -0.65
C ARG A 50 12.12 -8.08 -1.87
N GLY A 51 13.19 -7.32 -1.69
CA GLY A 51 14.01 -6.79 -2.79
C GLY A 51 13.51 -5.47 -3.41
N GLY A 52 12.39 -4.93 -2.90
CA GLY A 52 11.87 -3.61 -3.27
C GLY A 52 11.23 -3.54 -4.66
N CYS A 53 10.67 -2.37 -4.96
CA CYS A 53 10.15 -1.97 -6.27
C CYS A 53 10.92 -0.72 -6.70
N ILE A 54 11.98 -0.86 -7.50
CA ILE A 54 12.97 0.22 -7.68
C ILE A 54 12.41 1.38 -8.53
N HIS A 55 11.63 1.05 -9.56
CA HIS A 55 10.88 2.03 -10.37
C HIS A 55 9.39 1.76 -10.25
N GLY A 56 8.88 1.83 -9.03
CA GLY A 56 7.49 1.54 -8.74
C GLY A 56 7.18 1.58 -7.25
N VAL A 57 5.96 1.16 -6.92
CA VAL A 57 5.48 1.10 -5.54
C VAL A 57 5.00 -0.30 -5.19
N CYS A 58 5.16 -0.69 -3.93
CA CYS A 58 4.64 -1.95 -3.44
C CYS A 58 3.12 -1.82 -3.27
N GLN A 59 2.34 -2.51 -4.10
CA GLN A 59 0.87 -2.43 -4.10
C GLN A 59 0.26 -3.49 -3.17
N ALA A 60 0.91 -4.64 -3.06
CA ALA A 60 0.54 -5.76 -2.21
C ALA A 60 1.80 -6.58 -1.90
N PRO A 61 1.78 -7.55 -0.97
CA PRO A 61 2.96 -8.29 -0.58
C PRO A 61 3.66 -8.91 -1.78
N ASN A 62 4.91 -8.49 -2.03
CA ASN A 62 5.73 -8.87 -3.18
C ASN A 62 5.14 -8.57 -4.57
N ILE A 63 4.16 -7.68 -4.66
CA ILE A 63 3.54 -7.24 -5.91
C ILE A 63 3.88 -5.76 -6.10
N CYS A 64 4.69 -5.48 -7.12
CA CYS A 64 5.06 -4.13 -7.52
C CYS A 64 4.12 -3.59 -8.61
N SER A 65 3.66 -2.36 -8.44
CA SER A 65 3.11 -1.54 -9.51
C SER A 65 4.24 -0.70 -10.10
N CYS A 66 4.66 -1.01 -11.32
CA CYS A 66 5.78 -0.34 -11.96
C CYS A 66 5.38 0.99 -12.59
N GLU A 67 6.31 1.94 -12.57
CA GLU A 67 6.21 3.17 -13.36
C GLU A 67 6.19 2.87 -14.86
N SER A 68 5.58 3.76 -15.64
CA SER A 68 5.60 3.67 -17.10
C SER A 68 7.03 3.66 -17.63
N GLY A 69 7.31 2.73 -18.54
CA GLY A 69 8.66 2.50 -19.08
C GLY A 69 9.47 1.43 -18.34
N PHE A 70 8.90 0.82 -17.29
CA PHE A 70 9.52 -0.26 -16.53
C PHE A 70 8.61 -1.49 -16.39
N ALA A 71 9.26 -2.63 -16.16
CA ALA A 71 8.64 -3.95 -16.01
C ALA A 71 9.47 -4.88 -15.11
N GLY A 72 8.92 -6.07 -14.91
CA GLY A 72 9.53 -7.13 -14.11
C GLY A 72 9.15 -7.06 -12.64
N LYS A 73 9.44 -8.14 -11.91
CA LYS A 73 9.01 -8.34 -10.52
C LYS A 73 9.39 -7.18 -9.57
N HIS A 74 10.55 -6.57 -9.79
CA HIS A 74 11.09 -5.46 -8.97
C HIS A 74 11.13 -4.13 -9.73
N CYS A 75 10.46 -4.05 -10.88
CA CYS A 75 10.47 -2.88 -11.77
C CYS A 75 11.87 -2.42 -12.21
N LEU A 76 12.82 -3.34 -12.32
CA LEU A 76 14.20 -3.06 -12.72
C LEU A 76 14.39 -3.07 -14.24
N GLN A 77 13.48 -3.69 -14.99
CA GLN A 77 13.65 -3.87 -16.42
C GLN A 77 13.05 -2.67 -17.15
N ARG A 78 13.89 -1.91 -17.87
CA ARG A 78 13.38 -0.88 -18.79
C ARG A 78 12.68 -1.55 -19.97
N CYS A 79 11.64 -0.89 -20.49
CA CYS A 79 11.02 -1.34 -21.72
C CYS A 79 12.01 -1.37 -22.86
N LYS A 80 11.92 -2.43 -23.67
CA LYS A 80 12.69 -2.54 -24.90
C LYS A 80 12.12 -1.59 -25.94
N ASN A 81 12.97 -1.16 -26.87
CA ASN A 81 12.52 -0.36 -27.99
C ASN A 81 11.35 -1.06 -28.72
N GLY A 82 10.32 -0.30 -29.07
CA GLY A 82 9.08 -0.83 -29.64
C GLY A 82 7.99 -1.17 -28.61
N THR A 83 8.24 -1.03 -27.31
CA THR A 83 7.22 -1.17 -26.25
C THR A 83 7.24 0.00 -25.27
N TRP A 84 6.09 0.30 -24.68
CA TRP A 84 5.94 1.42 -23.74
C TRP A 84 4.87 1.18 -22.67
N GLY A 85 4.81 2.09 -21.70
CA GLY A 85 3.82 2.12 -20.63
C GLY A 85 4.16 1.21 -19.45
N VAL A 86 3.21 1.04 -18.54
CA VAL A 86 3.38 0.20 -17.35
C VAL A 86 3.56 -1.25 -17.75
N ASN A 87 4.59 -1.91 -17.21
CA ASN A 87 4.95 -3.28 -17.55
C ASN A 87 5.18 -3.51 -19.06
N CYS A 88 5.49 -2.46 -19.82
CA CYS A 88 5.75 -2.52 -21.26
C CYS A 88 4.63 -3.19 -22.07
N ARG A 89 3.38 -3.06 -21.61
CA ARG A 89 2.22 -3.76 -22.19
C ARG A 89 1.80 -3.21 -23.55
N ASN A 90 2.19 -1.97 -23.87
CA ASN A 90 1.80 -1.33 -25.12
C ASN A 90 2.89 -1.46 -26.17
N ARG A 91 2.52 -1.69 -27.43
CA ARG A 91 3.43 -1.62 -28.57
C ARG A 91 3.49 -0.20 -29.13
N CYS A 92 4.66 0.18 -29.62
CA CYS A 92 4.85 1.40 -30.39
C CYS A 92 4.38 1.19 -31.83
N HIS A 93 3.71 2.21 -32.38
CA HIS A 93 3.20 2.20 -33.76
C HIS A 93 3.83 3.32 -34.59
N CYS A 94 5.07 3.68 -34.25
CA CYS A 94 5.82 4.74 -34.93
C CYS A 94 6.17 4.34 -36.37
N GLN A 95 6.02 5.27 -37.31
CA GLN A 95 6.33 5.08 -38.73
C GLN A 95 7.74 5.61 -39.05
N ASN A 96 8.26 5.28 -40.24
CA ASN A 96 9.53 5.79 -40.77
C ASN A 96 10.72 5.66 -39.80
N TYR A 97 10.78 4.55 -39.05
CA TYR A 97 11.83 4.29 -38.05
C TYR A 97 11.94 5.35 -36.94
N ALA A 98 10.87 6.11 -36.69
CA ALA A 98 10.82 7.09 -35.61
C ALA A 98 11.04 6.42 -34.23
N HIS A 99 11.74 7.14 -33.35
CA HIS A 99 12.08 6.64 -32.02
C HIS A 99 10.86 6.74 -31.10
N CYS A 100 10.49 5.65 -30.45
CA CYS A 100 9.37 5.62 -29.52
C CYS A 100 9.84 5.90 -28.09
N ASP A 101 9.18 6.82 -27.41
CA ASP A 101 9.39 7.03 -25.97
C ASP A 101 8.79 5.87 -25.18
N THR A 102 9.62 5.20 -24.37
CA THR A 102 9.21 4.02 -23.62
C THR A 102 8.22 4.32 -22.49
N LYS A 103 8.07 5.57 -22.06
CA LYS A 103 7.15 5.94 -20.98
C LYS A 103 5.76 6.28 -21.53
N THR A 104 5.72 7.07 -22.59
CA THR A 104 4.50 7.69 -23.13
C THR A 104 4.02 7.08 -24.44
N GLY A 105 4.89 6.35 -25.15
CA GLY A 105 4.61 5.84 -26.49
C GLY A 105 4.74 6.89 -27.59
N HIS A 106 5.12 8.13 -27.26
CA HIS A 106 5.24 9.23 -28.22
C HIS A 106 6.36 8.95 -29.22
N CYS A 107 6.09 9.20 -30.50
CA CYS A 107 7.05 9.01 -31.57
C CYS A 107 7.83 10.30 -31.82
N ARG A 108 9.15 10.24 -31.68
CA ARG A 108 10.05 11.31 -32.11
C ARG A 108 10.58 11.00 -33.50
N CYS A 109 10.24 11.85 -34.46
CA CYS A 109 10.72 11.78 -35.83
C CYS A 109 12.25 11.79 -35.87
N THR A 110 12.83 11.02 -36.80
CA THR A 110 14.25 11.11 -37.17
C THR A 110 14.50 12.35 -38.03
N ASP A 111 15.76 12.75 -38.17
CA ASP A 111 16.15 13.92 -38.97
C ASP A 111 15.53 13.87 -40.38
N GLY A 112 15.05 15.03 -40.84
CA GLY A 112 14.39 15.18 -42.14
C GLY A 112 12.87 14.90 -42.14
N TRP A 113 12.28 14.51 -41.01
CA TRP A 113 10.83 14.29 -40.88
C TRP A 113 10.22 15.29 -39.90
N MET A 114 9.12 15.92 -40.29
CA MET A 114 8.33 16.79 -39.40
C MET A 114 7.16 16.00 -38.81
N GLY A 115 6.95 16.13 -37.50
CA GLY A 115 5.78 15.60 -36.81
C GLY A 115 4.51 16.37 -37.21
N LYS A 116 3.35 15.78 -36.97
CA LYS A 116 2.05 16.45 -37.15
C LYS A 116 1.53 16.96 -35.82
#